data_AF-A0A0D2GSS7-F1
#
_entry.id   AF-A0A0D2GSS7-F1
#
_cell.length_a   1.000
_cell.length_b   1.000
_cell.length_c   1.000
_cell.angle_alpha   90.00
_cell.angle_beta   90.00
_cell.angle_gamma   90.00
#
_symmetry.space_group_name_H-M   'P 1'
#
loop_
_entity.id
_entity.type
_entity.pdbx_description
1 polymer ?
#
loop_
_entity_poly.entity_id
_entity_poly.type
_entity_poly.pdbx_seq_one_letter_code
_entity_poly.pdbx_strand_id
1 'polypeptide(L)'
;MTTVSFETLESLMTSMADIIKDSEPEKASIDLENATSTCVDVLRSCLGGQYLDIRTAGQKLHTCSLVVQMLSLALLSYAQGHTGELHPAFLKQPLTKIKLQGSLVSDISIFAELRPLACMRSMIGGDVLVFKIASRPQATPSASTSPAYLYATCAEIVDTWGPAHVIRSPKSSDSMEIYGLMIGGGLIKSSNSLPSGLDLFHWYQDDEGLGAEPKPFSYQEAILVGAVTVNPACPLDAQGSRRLSEKFLQNLGTARDTWVPHEIPLMLQGGNFAVAQVGLTYQKHAGRTLKKELLDRWNDFEDIRLFDLPWGLQLSLCTGVARRVRLRELIEEPVIRFIDSLHVDGWTALKPTALTGLRSNDFLQWCNGLEDDERVCLRSVFSKLLKLFEHTGFDTNGNTFGVLWPEQSNPYLGIKISPVNSQLWYRMLKDSECCATFAIVTSLCLETSKHKCQKKRELLWHQGGTVLSTSVCPALPTLLPAIQTTANLSRWQLEHKEQYWIGRCGGDVWVRVRKEPNRATELQLMRRFRNFPFYLFRNQVLREKPDVNFHTEEVFVLTGS
;
A
#
# COMPACT_ATOMS: atom_id res chain seq x y z
N MET A 1 18.60 -3.19 4.41
CA MET A 1 19.13 -4.42 5.02
C MET A 1 20.62 -4.19 5.24
N THR A 2 21.24 -4.81 6.25
CA THR A 2 22.71 -4.80 6.38
C THR A 2 23.26 -6.00 5.61
N THR A 3 24.21 -5.77 4.71
CA THR A 3 24.98 -6.82 4.05
C THR A 3 25.79 -7.62 5.07
N VAL A 4 25.81 -8.95 4.93
CA VAL A 4 26.73 -9.80 5.70
C VAL A 4 28.10 -9.68 5.04
N SER A 5 29.08 -9.13 5.76
CA SER A 5 30.44 -9.01 5.23
C SER A 5 31.10 -10.38 5.06
N PHE A 6 32.05 -10.46 4.13
CA PHE A 6 32.90 -11.65 3.99
C PHE A 6 33.65 -11.97 5.29
N GLU A 7 34.11 -10.93 6.00
CA GLU A 7 34.76 -11.06 7.32
C GLU A 7 33.87 -11.76 8.35
N THR A 8 32.57 -11.46 8.35
CA THR A 8 31.58 -12.14 9.22
C THR A 8 31.50 -13.64 8.88
N LEU A 9 31.52 -13.98 7.58
CA LEU A 9 31.49 -15.38 7.14
C LEU A 9 32.80 -16.10 7.47
N GLU A 10 33.94 -15.45 7.29
CA GLU A 10 35.27 -15.97 7.63
C GLU A 10 35.40 -16.22 9.14
N SER A 11 34.94 -15.28 9.97
CA SER A 11 34.87 -15.43 11.43
C SER A 11 33.99 -16.62 11.83
N LEU A 12 32.83 -16.80 11.18
CA LEU A 12 31.95 -17.93 11.43
C LEU A 12 32.61 -19.26 11.06
N MET A 13 33.25 -19.34 9.88
CA MET A 13 33.97 -20.54 9.45
C MET A 13 35.13 -20.90 10.39
N THR A 14 35.88 -19.90 10.83
CA THR A 14 37.01 -20.08 11.77
C THR A 14 36.51 -20.62 13.11
N SER A 15 35.48 -19.99 13.68
CA SER A 15 34.86 -20.44 14.94
C SER A 15 34.34 -21.87 14.83
N MET A 16 33.71 -22.23 13.70
CA MET A 16 33.24 -23.60 13.46
C MET A 16 34.37 -24.61 13.30
N ALA A 17 35.49 -24.23 12.69
CA ALA A 17 36.65 -25.09 12.55
C ALA A 17 37.35 -25.33 13.89
N ASP A 18 37.39 -24.32 14.77
CA ASP A 18 38.03 -24.41 16.08
C ASP A 18 37.23 -25.31 17.04
N ILE A 19 35.88 -25.24 17.01
CA ILE A 19 34.99 -26.18 17.74
C ILE A 19 35.32 -27.65 17.42
N ILE A 20 35.71 -27.95 16.16
CA ILE A 20 36.02 -29.32 15.72
C ILE A 20 37.41 -29.76 16.21
N LYS A 21 38.36 -28.83 16.32
CA LYS A 21 39.76 -29.12 16.65
C LYS A 21 40.00 -29.16 18.16
N ASP A 22 39.22 -28.40 18.94
CA ASP A 22 39.49 -28.23 20.35
C ASP A 22 39.08 -29.46 21.18
N SER A 23 40.08 -30.06 21.82
CA SER A 23 39.89 -31.14 22.79
C SER A 23 39.44 -30.64 24.16
N GLU A 24 39.52 -29.33 24.41
CA GLU A 24 39.13 -28.71 25.68
C GLU A 24 37.65 -28.27 25.65
N PRO A 25 36.80 -28.81 26.54
CA PRO A 25 35.36 -28.55 26.51
C PRO A 25 35.00 -27.09 26.84
N GLU A 26 35.81 -26.39 27.64
CA GLU A 26 35.59 -24.97 27.96
C GLU A 26 35.81 -24.08 26.74
N LYS A 27 36.88 -24.32 25.97
CA LYS A 27 37.20 -23.58 24.76
C LYS A 27 36.16 -23.81 23.66
N ALA A 28 35.80 -25.08 23.43
CA ALA A 28 34.73 -25.44 22.50
C ALA A 28 33.38 -24.79 22.85
N SER A 29 33.08 -24.61 24.15
CA SER A 29 31.87 -23.91 24.59
C SER A 29 31.90 -22.42 24.28
N ILE A 30 33.06 -21.76 24.39
CA ILE A 30 33.23 -20.34 24.05
C ILE A 30 33.08 -20.13 22.55
N ASP A 31 33.71 -20.99 21.74
CA ASP A 31 33.65 -20.87 20.28
C ASP A 31 32.24 -21.14 19.73
N LEU A 32 31.50 -22.06 20.35
CA LEU A 32 30.09 -22.27 20.04
C LEU A 32 29.24 -21.03 20.37
N GLU A 33 29.54 -20.32 21.45
CA GLU A 33 28.84 -19.08 21.81
C GLU A 33 29.09 -17.99 20.76
N ASN A 34 30.36 -17.81 20.37
CA ASN A 34 30.76 -16.85 19.35
C ASN A 34 30.10 -17.14 18.01
N ALA A 35 30.18 -18.39 17.54
CA ALA A 35 29.55 -18.83 16.30
C ALA A 35 28.02 -18.63 16.33
N THR A 36 27.39 -18.93 17.47
CA THR A 36 25.94 -18.72 17.63
C THR A 36 25.57 -17.25 17.56
N SER A 37 26.33 -16.38 18.24
CA SER A 37 26.10 -14.93 18.20
C SER A 37 26.18 -14.40 16.76
N THR A 38 27.23 -14.78 16.02
CA THR A 38 27.37 -14.42 14.61
C THR A 38 26.20 -14.94 13.76
N CYS A 39 25.76 -16.18 13.98
CA CYS A 39 24.61 -16.75 13.28
C CYS A 39 23.30 -15.98 13.57
N VAL A 40 23.08 -15.59 14.83
CA VAL A 40 21.91 -14.78 15.21
C VAL A 40 21.94 -13.42 14.52
N ASP A 41 23.11 -12.78 14.44
CA ASP A 41 23.27 -11.51 13.76
C ASP A 41 22.98 -11.64 12.26
N VAL A 42 23.50 -12.68 11.60
CA VAL A 42 23.17 -12.99 10.19
C VAL A 42 21.66 -13.16 9.99
N LEU A 43 20.98 -13.95 10.84
CA LEU A 43 19.53 -14.15 10.73
C LEU A 43 18.75 -12.85 10.94
N ARG A 44 19.18 -12.02 11.90
CA ARG A 44 18.57 -10.71 12.18
C ARG A 44 18.71 -9.78 10.98
N SER A 45 19.90 -9.72 10.40
CA SER A 45 20.23 -8.87 9.26
C SER A 45 19.52 -9.29 7.97
N CYS A 46 19.45 -10.58 7.67
CA CYS A 46 18.92 -11.09 6.40
C CYS A 46 17.40 -11.31 6.41
N LEU A 47 16.83 -11.83 7.50
CA LEU A 47 15.43 -12.31 7.50
C LEU A 47 14.48 -11.48 8.35
N GLY A 48 14.99 -10.60 9.21
CA GLY A 48 14.19 -9.83 10.16
C GLY A 48 13.46 -10.73 11.15
N GLY A 49 13.90 -10.75 12.41
CA GLY A 49 13.33 -11.65 13.42
C GLY A 49 13.45 -11.11 14.83
N GLN A 50 12.51 -11.52 15.70
CA GLN A 50 12.59 -11.32 17.14
C GLN A 50 13.75 -12.15 17.72
N TYR A 51 14.31 -11.68 18.85
CA TYR A 51 15.38 -12.35 19.58
C TYR A 51 15.05 -13.84 19.77
N LEU A 52 15.87 -14.70 19.17
CA LEU A 52 15.84 -16.14 19.43
C LEU A 52 16.40 -16.36 20.83
N ASP A 53 15.57 -16.86 21.75
CA ASP A 53 16.01 -17.23 23.11
C ASP A 53 16.74 -18.58 23.02
N ILE A 54 18.04 -18.51 22.71
CA ILE A 54 18.93 -19.66 22.55
C ILE A 54 19.60 -19.91 23.90
N ARG A 55 19.27 -21.03 24.57
CA ARG A 55 19.80 -21.34 25.91
C ARG A 55 20.65 -22.60 25.95
N THR A 56 20.22 -23.63 25.24
CA THR A 56 20.85 -24.96 25.30
C THR A 56 21.91 -25.12 24.21
N ALA A 57 22.92 -25.97 24.46
CA ALA A 57 23.90 -26.33 23.44
C ALA A 57 23.24 -26.93 22.17
N GLY A 58 22.14 -27.67 22.32
CA GLY A 58 21.36 -28.19 21.20
C GLY A 58 20.74 -27.09 20.34
N GLN A 59 20.18 -26.04 20.95
CA GLN A 59 19.63 -24.89 20.23
C GLN A 59 20.74 -24.09 19.53
N LYS A 60 21.90 -23.90 20.18
CA LYS A 60 23.08 -23.25 19.58
C LYS A 60 23.52 -23.98 18.30
N LEU A 61 23.73 -25.29 18.40
CA LEU A 61 24.07 -26.15 17.25
C LEU A 61 22.98 -26.13 16.17
N HIS A 62 21.71 -26.10 16.57
CA HIS A 62 20.59 -25.98 15.63
C HIS A 62 20.64 -24.66 14.84
N THR A 63 20.80 -23.53 15.52
CA THR A 63 20.92 -22.21 14.88
C THR A 63 22.13 -22.15 13.95
N CYS A 64 23.30 -22.62 14.40
CA CYS A 64 24.49 -22.70 13.56
C CYS A 64 24.26 -23.56 12.31
N SER A 65 23.70 -24.76 12.47
CA SER A 65 23.39 -25.66 11.35
C SER A 65 22.41 -25.02 10.37
N LEU A 66 21.38 -24.34 10.88
CA LEU A 66 20.36 -23.69 10.07
C LEU A 66 20.93 -22.53 9.25
N VAL A 67 21.82 -21.73 9.83
CA VAL A 67 22.51 -20.64 9.12
C VAL A 67 23.47 -21.18 8.07
N VAL A 68 24.23 -22.24 8.35
CA VAL A 68 25.09 -22.88 7.35
C VAL A 68 24.27 -23.41 6.18
N GLN A 69 23.15 -24.09 6.45
CA GLN A 69 22.23 -24.56 5.40
C GLN A 69 21.69 -23.39 4.56
N MET A 70 21.30 -22.27 5.20
CA MET A 70 20.81 -21.07 4.52
C MET A 70 21.89 -20.44 3.66
N LEU A 71 23.08 -20.23 4.20
CA LEU A 71 24.23 -19.64 3.50
C LEU A 71 24.67 -20.50 2.32
N SER A 72 24.61 -21.83 2.43
CA SER A 72 24.89 -22.75 1.32
C SER A 72 23.92 -22.52 0.14
N LEU A 73 22.62 -22.37 0.43
CA LEU A 73 21.63 -22.02 -0.59
C LEU A 73 21.77 -20.57 -1.08
N ALA A 74 22.15 -19.64 -0.21
CA ALA A 74 22.34 -18.24 -0.55
C ALA A 74 23.57 -18.06 -1.48
N LEU A 75 24.63 -18.84 -1.27
CA LEU A 75 25.80 -18.84 -2.15
C LEU A 75 25.45 -19.40 -3.53
N LEU A 76 24.69 -20.50 -3.57
CA LEU A 76 24.15 -21.03 -4.83
C LEU A 76 23.26 -19.99 -5.52
N SER A 77 22.43 -19.31 -4.73
CA SER A 77 21.56 -18.23 -5.19
C SER A 77 22.39 -17.10 -5.80
N TYR A 78 23.43 -16.64 -5.11
CA TYR A 78 24.32 -15.58 -5.58
C TYR A 78 25.00 -15.94 -6.91
N ALA A 79 25.37 -17.20 -7.11
CA ALA A 79 25.87 -17.72 -8.39
C ALA A 79 24.77 -17.90 -9.47
N GLN A 80 23.70 -17.09 -9.44
CA GLN A 80 22.52 -17.16 -10.31
C GLN A 80 21.65 -18.43 -10.15
N GLY A 81 21.94 -19.32 -9.21
CA GLY A 81 21.12 -20.51 -8.96
C GLY A 81 19.75 -20.22 -8.32
N HIS A 82 19.41 -18.96 -8.10
CA HIS A 82 18.11 -18.53 -7.57
C HIS A 82 17.05 -18.32 -8.64
N THR A 83 17.45 -18.19 -9.91
CA THR A 83 16.51 -17.95 -11.02
C THR A 83 16.03 -19.30 -11.57
N GLY A 84 14.77 -19.64 -11.28
CA GLY A 84 14.17 -20.92 -11.69
C GLY A 84 14.32 -22.04 -10.65
N GLU A 85 13.89 -23.24 -11.03
CA GLU A 85 13.75 -24.35 -10.09
C GLU A 85 15.09 -25.00 -9.74
N LEU A 86 15.30 -25.28 -8.44
CA LEU A 86 16.51 -25.96 -7.99
C LEU A 86 16.40 -27.45 -8.32
N HIS A 87 17.20 -27.94 -9.27
CA HIS A 87 17.17 -29.34 -9.69
C HIS A 87 18.56 -29.99 -9.65
N PRO A 88 19.03 -30.39 -8.45
CA PRO A 88 20.22 -31.20 -8.32
C PRO A 88 20.04 -32.53 -9.03
N ALA A 89 21.08 -33.06 -9.67
CA ALA A 89 21.01 -34.27 -10.50
C ALA A 89 20.53 -35.54 -9.76
N PHE A 90 20.59 -35.55 -8.43
CA PHE A 90 20.13 -36.65 -7.59
C PHE A 90 18.63 -36.61 -7.28
N LEU A 91 17.93 -35.51 -7.60
CA LEU A 91 16.48 -35.42 -7.44
C LEU A 91 15.78 -35.75 -8.75
N LYS A 92 14.67 -36.49 -8.65
CA LYS A 92 13.82 -36.81 -9.80
C LYS A 92 12.93 -35.64 -10.23
N GLN A 93 12.63 -34.73 -9.30
CA GLN A 93 11.77 -33.58 -9.52
C GLN A 93 12.48 -32.30 -9.05
N PRO A 94 12.29 -31.19 -9.77
CA PRO A 94 12.79 -29.89 -9.36
C PRO A 94 12.15 -29.42 -8.05
N LEU A 95 12.91 -28.70 -7.23
CA LEU A 95 12.45 -28.11 -5.98
C LEU A 95 11.95 -26.69 -6.21
N THR A 96 10.68 -26.46 -5.90
CA THR A 96 10.05 -25.13 -5.85
C THR A 96 9.99 -24.56 -4.43
N LYS A 97 10.17 -25.43 -3.42
CA LYS A 97 10.16 -25.09 -2.00
C LYS A 97 11.11 -26.01 -1.24
N ILE A 98 11.93 -25.40 -0.39
CA ILE A 98 12.94 -26.05 0.44
C ILE A 98 12.65 -25.68 1.88
N LYS A 99 12.71 -26.66 2.79
CA LYS A 99 12.62 -26.43 4.22
C LYS A 99 13.95 -26.82 4.85
N LEU A 100 14.65 -25.84 5.39
CA LEU A 100 15.86 -26.02 6.18
C LEU A 100 15.47 -26.26 7.63
N GLN A 101 15.99 -27.33 8.20
CA GLN A 101 15.57 -27.83 9.52
C GLN A 101 16.69 -27.76 10.57
N GLY A 102 17.88 -27.27 10.21
CA GLY A 102 19.02 -27.28 11.12
C GLY A 102 19.33 -28.70 11.60
N SER A 103 19.73 -28.85 12.87
CA SER A 103 19.99 -30.15 13.52
C SER A 103 18.81 -30.69 14.35
N LEU A 104 17.75 -29.89 14.55
CA LEU A 104 16.60 -30.21 15.42
C LEU A 104 15.29 -30.00 14.64
N VAL A 105 14.52 -31.07 14.48
CA VAL A 105 13.32 -31.09 13.62
C VAL A 105 12.16 -30.23 14.18
N SER A 106 12.15 -29.96 15.49
CA SER A 106 11.03 -29.33 16.22
C SER A 106 11.22 -27.86 16.59
N ASP A 107 12.27 -27.21 16.10
CA ASP A 107 12.59 -25.81 16.40
C ASP A 107 12.30 -24.89 15.19
N ILE A 108 12.85 -23.68 15.18
CA ILE A 108 12.78 -22.74 14.06
C ILE A 108 13.20 -23.40 12.74
N SER A 109 12.56 -23.02 11.65
CA SER A 109 12.94 -23.48 10.32
C SER A 109 13.01 -22.33 9.35
N ILE A 110 13.88 -22.44 8.35
CA ILE A 110 13.96 -21.48 7.25
C ILE A 110 13.36 -22.15 6.03
N PHE A 111 12.44 -21.46 5.36
CA PHE A 111 11.93 -21.89 4.07
C PHE A 111 12.58 -21.07 2.99
N ALA A 112 12.97 -21.72 1.90
CA ALA A 112 13.30 -21.06 0.65
C ALA A 112 12.23 -21.46 -0.38
N GLU A 113 11.62 -20.50 -1.07
CA GLU A 113 10.59 -20.81 -2.08
C GLU A 113 10.71 -19.90 -3.29
N LEU A 114 10.36 -20.42 -4.46
CA LEU A 114 10.33 -19.64 -5.69
C LEU A 114 9.18 -18.63 -5.67
N ARG A 115 9.50 -17.39 -6.05
CA ARG A 115 8.59 -16.24 -6.08
C ARG A 115 8.71 -15.49 -7.39
N PRO A 116 7.60 -15.15 -8.06
CA PRO A 116 7.64 -14.14 -9.11
C PRO A 116 7.90 -12.75 -8.48
N LEU A 117 8.78 -11.93 -9.08
CA LEU A 117 8.89 -10.51 -8.74
C LEU A 117 7.84 -9.67 -9.51
N ALA A 118 7.31 -8.61 -8.91
CA ALA A 118 6.13 -7.87 -9.36
C ALA A 118 6.23 -7.31 -10.78
N CYS A 119 7.35 -6.63 -11.09
CA CYS A 119 7.65 -6.12 -12.44
C CYS A 119 8.95 -6.66 -13.02
N MET A 120 9.80 -7.29 -12.20
CA MET A 120 11.13 -7.78 -12.64
C MET A 120 11.13 -9.25 -13.05
N ARG A 121 9.99 -9.96 -13.02
CA ARG A 121 9.94 -11.37 -13.43
C ARG A 121 10.43 -11.58 -14.86
N SER A 122 10.01 -10.71 -15.78
CA SER A 122 10.45 -10.77 -17.19
C SER A 122 11.91 -10.40 -17.36
N MET A 123 12.42 -9.44 -16.59
CA MET A 123 13.85 -9.11 -16.53
C MET A 123 14.71 -10.32 -16.16
N ILE A 124 14.29 -11.06 -15.13
CA ILE A 124 15.02 -12.20 -14.57
C ILE A 124 14.82 -13.46 -15.42
N GLY A 125 13.75 -13.51 -16.22
CA GLY A 125 13.37 -14.69 -16.99
C GLY A 125 12.71 -15.80 -16.15
N GLY A 126 12.33 -15.53 -14.90
CA GLY A 126 11.78 -16.55 -14.03
C GLY A 126 11.41 -16.07 -12.62
N ASP A 127 11.11 -17.06 -11.77
CA ASP A 127 10.86 -16.86 -10.35
C ASP A 127 12.18 -16.93 -9.57
N VAL A 128 12.26 -16.17 -8.47
CA VAL A 128 13.46 -16.10 -7.62
C VAL A 128 13.26 -16.83 -6.31
N LEU A 129 14.31 -17.49 -5.82
CA LEU A 129 14.32 -18.12 -4.50
C LEU A 129 14.32 -17.06 -3.38
N VAL A 130 13.31 -17.09 -2.51
CA VAL A 130 13.19 -16.17 -1.36
C VAL A 130 13.19 -16.94 -0.06
N PHE A 131 14.02 -16.47 0.89
CA PHE A 131 14.11 -17.03 2.23
C PHE A 131 13.09 -16.42 3.20
N LYS A 132 12.56 -17.22 4.12
CA LYS A 132 11.71 -16.79 5.24
C LYS A 132 11.95 -17.63 6.48
N ILE A 133 11.91 -17.01 7.65
CA ILE A 133 11.93 -17.72 8.94
C ILE A 133 10.51 -18.12 9.35
N ALA A 134 10.36 -19.33 9.90
CA ALA A 134 9.13 -19.82 10.48
C ALA A 134 9.38 -20.31 11.91
N SER A 135 8.83 -19.58 12.89
CA SER A 135 9.02 -19.87 14.31
C SER A 135 8.05 -20.92 14.89
N ARG A 136 7.18 -21.56 14.08
CA ARG A 136 6.27 -22.62 14.56
C ARG A 136 6.13 -23.78 13.57
N PRO A 137 6.21 -25.05 14.03
CA PRO A 137 6.14 -26.21 13.16
C PRO A 137 4.78 -26.45 12.47
N GLN A 138 3.68 -25.80 12.88
CA GLN A 138 2.33 -26.10 12.38
C GLN A 138 1.79 -25.20 11.26
N ALA A 139 2.51 -24.16 10.84
CA ALA A 139 2.09 -23.38 9.68
C ALA A 139 3.11 -23.60 8.56
N THR A 140 2.85 -24.57 7.67
CA THR A 140 3.31 -24.40 6.29
C THR A 140 2.84 -23.02 5.87
N PRO A 141 3.74 -22.05 5.61
CA PRO A 141 3.29 -20.74 5.21
C PRO A 141 2.51 -20.95 3.91
N SER A 142 1.24 -20.52 3.91
CA SER A 142 0.36 -20.66 2.76
C SER A 142 1.12 -20.14 1.54
N ALA A 143 1.24 -20.98 0.52
CA ALA A 143 1.84 -20.60 -0.74
C ALA A 143 1.02 -19.43 -1.27
N SER A 144 1.49 -18.20 -1.05
CA SER A 144 0.92 -17.08 -1.77
C SER A 144 1.32 -17.25 -3.22
N THR A 145 0.50 -16.80 -4.16
CA THR A 145 0.89 -16.65 -5.56
C THR A 145 1.19 -15.18 -5.89
N SER A 146 1.16 -14.27 -4.90
CA SER A 146 1.29 -12.83 -5.13
C SER A 146 2.74 -12.40 -5.42
N PRO A 147 2.99 -11.70 -6.53
CA PRO A 147 4.35 -11.26 -6.87
C PRO A 147 5.01 -10.40 -5.80
N ALA A 148 6.31 -10.61 -5.59
CA ALA A 148 7.15 -9.97 -4.59
C ALA A 148 7.77 -8.66 -5.13
N TYR A 149 7.93 -7.67 -4.26
CA TYR A 149 8.56 -6.38 -4.55
C TYR A 149 10.03 -6.45 -4.15
N LEU A 150 10.92 -5.85 -4.91
CA LEU A 150 12.34 -5.83 -4.55
C LEU A 150 12.65 -4.61 -3.70
N TYR A 151 13.28 -4.80 -2.53
CA TYR A 151 13.83 -3.71 -1.74
C TYR A 151 15.35 -3.86 -1.64
N ALA A 152 16.08 -3.04 -2.39
CA ALA A 152 17.53 -3.14 -2.53
C ALA A 152 18.12 -1.82 -3.05
N THR A 153 19.41 -1.60 -2.85
CA THR A 153 20.17 -0.54 -3.52
C THR A 153 20.44 -0.89 -4.98
N CYS A 154 20.78 0.10 -5.81
CA CYS A 154 21.23 -0.20 -7.17
C CYS A 154 22.52 -1.03 -7.17
N ALA A 155 23.42 -0.81 -6.21
CA ALA A 155 24.61 -1.64 -6.03
C ALA A 155 24.25 -3.12 -5.86
N GLU A 156 23.34 -3.44 -4.93
CA GLU A 156 22.88 -4.81 -4.67
C GLU A 156 22.15 -5.42 -5.88
N ILE A 157 21.35 -4.61 -6.61
CA ILE A 157 20.66 -5.05 -7.83
C ILE A 157 21.67 -5.43 -8.92
N VAL A 158 22.67 -4.59 -9.15
CA VAL A 158 23.69 -4.82 -10.19
C VAL A 158 24.62 -5.96 -9.81
N ASP A 159 24.98 -6.09 -8.54
CA ASP A 159 25.77 -7.21 -8.05
C ASP A 159 25.02 -8.54 -8.22
N THR A 160 23.70 -8.55 -8.03
CA THR A 160 22.88 -9.75 -8.13
C THR A 160 22.48 -10.11 -9.57
N TRP A 161 22.16 -9.15 -10.44
CA TRP A 161 21.62 -9.43 -11.80
C TRP A 161 22.33 -8.68 -12.93
N GLY A 162 23.51 -8.12 -12.67
CA GLY A 162 24.29 -7.40 -13.66
C GLY A 162 24.56 -8.22 -14.93
N PRO A 163 24.91 -7.55 -16.04
CA PRO A 163 25.38 -6.17 -16.12
C PRO A 163 24.27 -5.12 -16.16
N ALA A 164 24.62 -3.86 -15.84
CA ALA A 164 23.70 -2.73 -15.89
C ALA A 164 24.40 -1.44 -16.35
N HIS A 165 23.62 -0.50 -16.87
CA HIS A 165 24.06 0.87 -17.19
C HIS A 165 23.25 1.88 -16.39
N VAL A 166 23.92 2.92 -15.91
CA VAL A 166 23.28 3.99 -15.15
C VAL A 166 23.00 5.17 -16.08
N ILE A 167 21.78 5.68 -16.06
CA ILE A 167 21.38 6.90 -16.78
C ILE A 167 21.63 8.09 -15.85
N ARG A 168 22.49 9.01 -16.28
CA ARG A 168 22.79 10.27 -15.57
C ARG A 168 22.40 11.46 -16.43
N SER A 169 22.04 12.57 -15.79
CA SER A 169 21.88 13.83 -16.50
C SER A 169 23.27 14.36 -16.88
N PRO A 170 23.49 14.81 -18.13
CA PRO A 170 24.73 15.47 -18.51
C PRO A 170 24.90 16.84 -17.81
N LYS A 171 23.84 17.36 -17.16
CA LYS A 171 23.85 18.66 -16.48
C LYS A 171 24.14 18.58 -14.98
N SER A 172 24.09 17.40 -14.35
CA SER A 172 24.35 17.28 -12.91
C SER A 172 25.86 17.27 -12.65
N SER A 173 26.30 18.08 -11.67
CA SER A 173 27.67 18.01 -11.14
C SER A 173 27.85 16.87 -10.13
N ASP A 174 26.75 16.30 -9.63
CA ASP A 174 26.79 15.16 -8.72
C ASP A 174 26.90 13.84 -9.50
N SER A 175 28.03 13.16 -9.30
CA SER A 175 28.31 11.84 -9.90
C SER A 175 27.43 10.71 -9.36
N MET A 176 26.79 10.92 -8.20
CA MET A 176 25.96 9.92 -7.51
C MET A 176 24.48 10.00 -7.92
N GLU A 177 24.03 11.09 -8.55
CA GLU A 177 22.65 11.25 -9.02
C GLU A 177 22.40 10.43 -10.28
N ILE A 178 21.41 9.54 -10.19
CA ILE A 178 20.99 8.66 -11.27
C ILE A 178 19.50 8.86 -11.54
N TYR A 179 19.12 8.83 -12.81
CA TYR A 179 17.75 9.02 -13.28
C TYR A 179 17.09 7.70 -13.68
N GLY A 180 17.92 6.67 -13.85
CA GLY A 180 17.45 5.32 -14.14
C GLY A 180 18.60 4.33 -14.15
N LEU A 181 18.23 3.06 -14.00
CA LEU A 181 19.13 1.91 -14.08
C LEU A 181 18.65 1.00 -15.21
N MET A 182 19.40 0.94 -16.31
CA MET A 182 19.19 0.00 -17.40
C MET A 182 19.75 -1.36 -17.01
N ILE A 183 18.91 -2.39 -16.94
CA ILE A 183 19.30 -3.74 -16.53
C ILE A 183 18.36 -4.77 -17.14
N GLY A 184 18.91 -5.92 -17.59
CA GLY A 184 18.14 -7.01 -18.20
C GLY A 184 17.34 -6.59 -19.44
N GLY A 185 17.86 -5.65 -20.23
CA GLY A 185 17.19 -5.10 -21.41
C GLY A 185 16.08 -4.08 -21.12
N GLY A 186 15.83 -3.74 -19.85
CA GLY A 186 14.80 -2.79 -19.45
C GLY A 186 15.33 -1.64 -18.58
N LEU A 187 14.41 -0.79 -18.09
CA LEU A 187 14.70 0.42 -17.32
C LEU A 187 14.03 0.40 -15.95
N ILE A 188 14.81 0.50 -14.87
CA ILE A 188 14.30 0.86 -13.53
C ILE A 188 14.34 2.37 -13.39
N LYS A 189 13.20 2.99 -13.07
CA LYS A 189 13.13 4.42 -12.76
C LYS A 189 12.06 4.72 -11.72
N SER A 190 12.12 5.91 -11.14
CA SER A 190 11.07 6.40 -10.24
C SER A 190 9.74 6.42 -11.01
N SER A 191 8.72 5.76 -10.47
CA SER A 191 7.37 5.79 -11.04
C SER A 191 6.53 6.82 -10.31
N ASN A 192 6.45 6.72 -8.97
CA ASN A 192 5.79 7.66 -8.10
C ASN A 192 6.61 7.75 -6.80
N SER A 193 6.67 8.92 -6.17
CA SER A 193 7.19 9.05 -4.81
C SER A 193 6.10 8.65 -3.82
N LEU A 194 6.41 7.79 -2.84
CA LEU A 194 5.41 7.44 -1.83
C LEU A 194 5.17 8.62 -0.88
N PRO A 195 3.92 8.77 -0.42
CA PRO A 195 3.55 9.52 0.76
C PRO A 195 4.49 9.34 1.98
N SER A 196 5.10 8.17 2.16
CA SER A 196 6.03 7.86 3.26
C SER A 196 7.45 8.43 3.07
N GLY A 197 7.75 9.02 1.91
CA GLY A 197 9.09 9.44 1.50
C GLY A 197 9.90 8.35 0.80
N LEU A 198 9.43 7.11 0.77
CA LEU A 198 10.07 6.03 0.00
C LEU A 198 9.72 6.17 -1.48
N ASP A 199 10.69 6.27 -2.36
CA ASP A 199 10.40 6.33 -3.79
C ASP A 199 10.02 4.93 -4.32
N LEU A 200 8.90 4.85 -5.04
CA LEU A 200 8.45 3.63 -5.70
C LEU A 200 9.02 3.58 -7.12
N PHE A 201 9.66 2.47 -7.42
CA PHE A 201 10.28 2.20 -8.70
C PHE A 201 9.50 1.15 -9.47
N HIS A 202 9.66 1.19 -10.77
CA HIS A 202 9.13 0.18 -11.68
C HIS A 202 10.19 -0.17 -12.72
N TRP A 203 10.25 -1.44 -13.10
CA TRP A 203 11.06 -1.92 -14.21
C TRP A 203 10.21 -2.00 -15.48
N TYR A 204 10.65 -1.38 -16.56
CA TYR A 204 9.99 -1.35 -17.87
C TYR A 204 10.77 -2.20 -18.87
N GLN A 205 10.08 -2.98 -19.72
CA GLN A 205 10.73 -3.90 -20.68
C GLN A 205 11.26 -3.20 -21.95
N ASP A 206 10.97 -1.92 -22.16
CA ASP A 206 11.37 -1.12 -23.32
C ASP A 206 11.37 0.39 -22.95
N ASP A 207 11.79 1.26 -23.88
CA ASP A 207 11.79 2.74 -23.74
C ASP A 207 10.39 3.37 -23.52
N GLU A 208 9.32 2.58 -23.49
CA GLU A 208 7.92 2.99 -23.27
C GLU A 208 7.69 3.74 -21.94
N GLY A 209 8.71 3.81 -21.07
CA GLY A 209 8.64 4.53 -19.80
C GLY A 209 8.84 6.06 -19.89
N LEU A 210 9.39 6.65 -20.96
CA LEU A 210 9.99 8.01 -20.95
C LEU A 210 9.05 9.22 -20.69
N GLY A 211 7.75 9.05 -20.44
CA GLY A 211 6.76 10.15 -20.44
C GLY A 211 6.87 11.23 -19.35
N ALA A 212 7.63 11.03 -18.27
CA ALA A 212 7.89 12.03 -17.23
C ALA A 212 9.37 12.03 -16.85
N GLU A 213 9.95 13.23 -16.63
CA GLU A 213 11.31 13.35 -16.07
C GLU A 213 11.36 12.63 -14.72
N PRO A 214 12.12 11.53 -14.60
CA PRO A 214 12.20 10.79 -13.36
C PRO A 214 12.92 11.61 -12.30
N LYS A 215 12.52 11.44 -11.04
CA LYS A 215 13.21 12.04 -9.89
C LYS A 215 14.61 11.41 -9.80
N PRO A 216 15.69 12.21 -9.62
CA PRO A 216 17.00 11.66 -9.38
C PRO A 216 17.04 10.91 -8.04
N PHE A 217 17.83 9.84 -7.99
CA PHE A 217 18.06 9.02 -6.81
C PHE A 217 19.53 8.61 -6.74
N SER A 218 19.99 8.10 -5.59
CA SER A 218 21.37 7.66 -5.42
C SER A 218 21.56 6.17 -5.73
N TYR A 219 22.73 5.81 -6.25
CA TYR A 219 23.12 4.41 -6.47
C TYR A 219 23.18 3.58 -5.17
N GLN A 220 23.40 4.23 -4.03
CA GLN A 220 23.49 3.61 -2.69
C GLN A 220 22.18 3.71 -1.90
N GLU A 221 21.17 4.40 -2.42
CA GLU A 221 19.87 4.50 -1.78
C GLU A 221 19.05 3.23 -2.01
N ALA A 222 18.39 2.73 -0.96
CA ALA A 222 17.55 1.54 -1.06
C ALA A 222 16.20 1.90 -1.69
N ILE A 223 15.91 1.28 -2.83
CA ILE A 223 14.71 1.53 -3.63
C ILE A 223 13.71 0.37 -3.54
N LEU A 224 12.42 0.67 -3.63
CA LEU A 224 11.35 -0.34 -3.64
C LEU A 224 10.77 -0.49 -5.06
N VAL A 225 11.02 -1.63 -5.70
CA VAL A 225 10.64 -1.89 -7.10
C VAL A 225 9.40 -2.79 -7.18
N GLY A 226 8.32 -2.29 -7.80
CA GLY A 226 7.08 -3.05 -8.03
C GLY A 226 5.76 -2.25 -8.12
N ALA A 227 5.82 -0.92 -8.20
CA ALA A 227 4.68 0.01 -8.09
C ALA A 227 3.45 -0.31 -8.99
N VAL A 228 2.27 0.19 -8.59
CA VAL A 228 1.10 0.35 -9.49
C VAL A 228 1.49 1.32 -10.59
N THR A 229 1.38 0.87 -11.83
CA THR A 229 1.70 1.72 -12.99
C THR A 229 0.45 2.14 -13.73
N VAL A 230 0.55 3.31 -14.36
CA VAL A 230 -0.38 3.69 -15.42
C VAL A 230 0.14 3.03 -16.70
N ASN A 231 -0.68 2.23 -17.36
CA ASN A 231 -0.38 1.73 -18.71
C ASN A 231 -0.84 2.79 -19.74
N PRO A 232 0.09 3.54 -20.38
CA PRO A 232 -0.27 4.56 -21.35
C PRO A 232 -0.74 3.98 -22.69
N ALA A 233 -0.40 2.71 -22.98
CA ALA A 233 -0.77 2.02 -24.21
C ALA A 233 -2.17 1.37 -24.15
N CYS A 234 -2.96 1.67 -23.11
CA CYS A 234 -4.30 1.12 -22.99
C CYS A 234 -5.21 1.64 -24.12
N PRO A 235 -5.82 0.76 -24.94
CA PRO A 235 -6.65 1.18 -26.08
C PRO A 235 -8.06 1.64 -25.66
N LEU A 236 -8.29 1.87 -24.37
CA LEU A 236 -9.60 2.11 -23.80
C LEU A 236 -10.18 3.45 -24.28
N ASP A 237 -11.29 3.37 -25.00
CA ASP A 237 -12.19 4.49 -25.23
C ASP A 237 -13.09 4.67 -24.00
N ALA A 238 -12.75 5.65 -23.18
CA ALA A 238 -13.52 6.00 -21.99
C ALA A 238 -14.95 6.45 -22.33
N GLN A 239 -15.15 7.10 -23.48
CA GLN A 239 -16.47 7.58 -23.89
C GLN A 239 -17.32 6.43 -24.43
N GLY A 240 -16.76 5.58 -25.29
CA GLY A 240 -17.43 4.36 -25.77
C GLY A 240 -17.84 3.44 -24.61
N SER A 241 -16.94 3.23 -23.65
CA SER A 241 -17.21 2.43 -22.44
C SER A 241 -18.31 3.04 -21.56
N ARG A 242 -18.36 4.38 -21.44
CA ARG A 242 -19.41 5.08 -20.69
C ARG A 242 -20.77 4.91 -21.34
N ARG A 243 -20.87 5.08 -22.67
CA ARG A 243 -22.11 4.87 -23.44
C ARG A 243 -22.62 3.45 -23.28
N LEU A 244 -21.73 2.46 -23.41
CA LEU A 244 -22.06 1.05 -23.19
C LEU A 244 -22.60 0.79 -21.76
N SER A 245 -22.15 1.59 -20.80
CA SER A 245 -22.50 1.49 -19.37
C SER A 245 -23.63 2.43 -18.94
N GLU A 246 -24.30 3.11 -19.86
CA GLU A 246 -25.27 4.19 -19.56
C GLU A 246 -26.39 3.74 -18.61
N LYS A 247 -26.88 2.50 -18.76
CA LYS A 247 -27.89 1.90 -17.88
C LYS A 247 -27.49 1.78 -16.40
N PHE A 248 -26.20 1.88 -16.09
CA PHE A 248 -25.69 1.86 -14.71
C PHE A 248 -25.46 3.25 -14.14
N LEU A 249 -25.53 4.29 -14.97
CA LEU A 249 -25.32 5.67 -14.56
C LEU A 249 -26.55 6.20 -13.81
N GLN A 250 -26.31 6.89 -12.70
CA GLN A 250 -27.33 7.46 -11.83
C GLN A 250 -26.87 8.83 -11.35
N ASN A 251 -27.83 9.72 -11.07
CA ASN A 251 -27.52 10.98 -10.38
C ASN A 251 -27.01 10.67 -8.97
N LEU A 252 -25.80 11.14 -8.68
CA LEU A 252 -25.27 11.10 -7.32
C LEU A 252 -26.07 12.05 -6.42
N GLY A 253 -26.16 11.74 -5.13
CA GLY A 253 -26.96 12.50 -4.16
C GLY A 253 -28.44 12.14 -4.09
N THR A 254 -28.94 11.31 -5.01
CA THR A 254 -30.33 10.80 -4.95
C THR A 254 -30.41 9.53 -4.08
N ALA A 255 -31.43 9.43 -3.23
CA ALA A 255 -31.73 8.23 -2.46
C ALA A 255 -33.26 8.05 -2.38
N ARG A 256 -33.72 6.81 -2.09
CA ARG A 256 -35.12 6.57 -1.76
C ARG A 256 -35.40 7.04 -0.34
N ASP A 257 -36.63 7.43 -0.07
CA ASP A 257 -37.09 7.75 1.29
C ASP A 257 -36.83 6.56 2.22
N THR A 258 -36.23 6.85 3.38
CA THR A 258 -35.98 5.85 4.42
C THR A 258 -36.43 6.40 5.76
N TRP A 259 -37.14 5.57 6.52
CA TRP A 259 -37.50 5.88 7.90
C TRP A 259 -36.24 5.79 8.78
N VAL A 260 -35.85 6.92 9.36
CA VAL A 260 -34.83 6.95 10.42
C VAL A 260 -35.59 6.96 11.76
N PRO A 261 -35.35 6.02 12.69
CA PRO A 261 -36.01 6.04 13.99
C PRO A 261 -35.61 7.33 14.73
N HIS A 262 -36.58 8.19 15.02
CA HIS A 262 -36.30 9.53 15.55
C HIS A 262 -36.14 9.51 17.08
N GLU A 263 -37.05 8.88 17.83
CA GLU A 263 -37.04 8.82 19.31
C GLU A 263 -37.83 7.61 19.83
N ILE A 264 -37.45 7.04 20.98
CA ILE A 264 -38.24 6.02 21.70
C ILE A 264 -38.89 6.72 22.91
N PRO A 265 -40.23 6.95 22.90
CA PRO A 265 -40.91 7.67 23.97
C PRO A 265 -41.10 6.81 25.22
N LEU A 266 -41.03 7.48 26.37
CA LEU A 266 -41.24 6.92 27.71
C LEU A 266 -42.70 7.18 28.13
N MET A 267 -43.49 6.13 28.35
CA MET A 267 -44.86 6.25 28.86
C MET A 267 -44.95 5.75 30.31
N LEU A 268 -45.32 6.67 31.22
CA LEU A 268 -45.76 6.37 32.57
C LEU A 268 -47.29 6.25 32.55
N GLN A 269 -47.83 5.04 32.66
CA GLN A 269 -49.27 4.84 32.79
C GLN A 269 -49.64 4.64 34.26
N GLY A 270 -50.40 5.58 34.82
CA GLY A 270 -50.86 5.55 36.20
C GLY A 270 -52.17 4.77 36.36
N GLY A 271 -52.17 3.76 37.24
CA GLY A 271 -53.30 2.99 37.76
C GLY A 271 -52.86 2.26 39.04
N ASN A 272 -53.73 1.44 39.66
CA ASN A 272 -53.47 0.76 40.96
C ASN A 272 -52.20 -0.12 41.00
N PHE A 273 -51.50 -0.28 39.89
CA PHE A 273 -50.10 -0.70 39.82
C PHE A 273 -49.33 0.32 38.97
N ALA A 274 -48.28 0.93 39.53
CA ALA A 274 -47.34 1.72 38.75
C ALA A 274 -46.45 0.75 37.93
N VAL A 275 -46.73 0.60 36.64
CA VAL A 275 -45.82 -0.09 35.72
C VAL A 275 -44.88 0.95 35.13
N ALA A 276 -43.65 0.98 35.62
CA ALA A 276 -42.57 1.72 34.97
C ALA A 276 -41.97 0.84 33.86
N GLN A 277 -42.30 1.12 32.59
CA GLN A 277 -41.52 0.58 31.47
C GLN A 277 -40.29 1.47 31.24
N VAL A 278 -39.10 0.90 31.48
CA VAL A 278 -37.83 1.58 31.20
C VAL A 278 -37.52 1.44 29.71
N GLY A 279 -37.85 2.47 28.94
CA GLY A 279 -37.25 2.67 27.62
C GLY A 279 -35.88 3.33 27.80
N LEU A 280 -34.80 2.65 27.38
CA LEU A 280 -33.48 3.28 27.27
C LEU A 280 -33.46 4.18 26.03
N THR A 281 -33.48 5.50 26.20
CA THR A 281 -33.31 6.46 25.11
C THR A 281 -31.86 6.93 25.04
N TYR A 282 -31.12 6.46 24.03
CA TYR A 282 -29.79 6.99 23.71
C TYR A 282 -29.94 8.13 22.70
N GLN A 283 -29.61 9.36 23.09
CA GLN A 283 -29.47 10.46 22.13
C GLN A 283 -28.07 10.40 21.52
N LYS A 284 -27.94 9.76 20.36
CA LYS A 284 -26.70 9.78 19.59
C LYS A 284 -26.61 11.15 18.90
N HIS A 285 -25.73 12.03 19.36
CA HIS A 285 -25.32 13.17 18.55
C HIS A 285 -24.74 12.64 17.24
N ALA A 286 -25.29 13.08 16.10
CA ALA A 286 -24.75 12.71 14.80
C ALA A 286 -23.30 13.22 14.74
N GLY A 287 -22.33 12.31 14.78
CA GLY A 287 -20.93 12.66 14.59
C GLY A 287 -20.75 13.41 13.27
N ARG A 288 -19.90 14.44 13.27
CA ARG A 288 -19.55 15.16 12.04
C ARG A 288 -18.51 14.35 11.29
N THR A 289 -18.74 14.12 10.00
CA THR A 289 -17.73 13.48 9.15
C THR A 289 -16.65 14.48 8.77
N LEU A 290 -15.42 13.98 8.56
CA LEU A 290 -14.32 14.78 8.04
C LEU A 290 -14.70 15.41 6.71
N LYS A 291 -15.39 14.68 5.83
CA LYS A 291 -15.86 15.24 4.55
C LYS A 291 -16.73 16.48 4.75
N LYS A 292 -17.69 16.46 5.68
CA LYS A 292 -18.53 17.62 6.00
C LYS A 292 -17.72 18.78 6.57
N GLU A 293 -16.81 18.49 7.49
CA GLU A 293 -15.88 19.48 8.04
C GLU A 293 -14.99 20.14 6.96
N LEU A 294 -14.46 19.38 6.00
CA LEU A 294 -13.65 19.90 4.90
C LEU A 294 -14.47 20.81 3.96
N LEU A 295 -15.70 20.42 3.64
CA LEU A 295 -16.60 21.22 2.81
C LEU A 295 -17.02 22.52 3.52
N ASP A 296 -17.36 22.45 4.80
CA ASP A 296 -17.74 23.63 5.58
C ASP A 296 -16.54 24.59 5.74
N ARG A 297 -15.34 24.06 6.03
CA ARG A 297 -14.10 24.85 6.07
C ARG A 297 -13.78 25.52 4.73
N TRP A 298 -14.03 24.83 3.62
CA TRP A 298 -13.89 25.45 2.31
C TRP A 298 -14.86 26.62 2.12
N ASN A 299 -16.13 26.45 2.49
CA ASN A 299 -17.13 27.50 2.37
C ASN A 299 -16.81 28.72 3.25
N ASP A 300 -16.21 28.50 4.42
CA ASP A 300 -15.89 29.57 5.37
C ASP A 300 -14.58 30.30 5.04
N PHE A 301 -13.56 29.59 4.51
CA PHE A 301 -12.19 30.11 4.38
C PHE A 301 -11.54 29.96 3.00
N GLU A 302 -12.16 29.23 2.06
CA GLU A 302 -11.62 28.93 0.72
C GLU A 302 -10.17 28.41 0.76
N ASP A 303 -9.90 27.53 1.72
CA ASP A 303 -8.55 27.02 2.01
C ASP A 303 -8.03 26.09 0.89
N ILE A 304 -7.21 26.65 0.01
CA ILE A 304 -6.56 25.95 -1.12
C ILE A 304 -5.77 24.70 -0.69
N ARG A 305 -5.27 24.66 0.55
CA ARG A 305 -4.50 23.51 1.07
C ARG A 305 -5.31 22.21 1.06
N LEU A 306 -6.65 22.30 1.06
CA LEU A 306 -7.51 21.14 0.95
C LEU A 306 -7.22 20.31 -0.30
N PHE A 307 -6.83 20.94 -1.42
CA PHE A 307 -6.57 20.23 -2.68
C PHE A 307 -5.26 19.42 -2.68
N ASP A 308 -4.38 19.63 -1.70
CA ASP A 308 -3.16 18.82 -1.50
C ASP A 308 -3.41 17.60 -0.59
N LEU A 309 -4.58 17.50 0.04
CA LEU A 309 -4.89 16.38 0.94
C LEU A 309 -5.18 15.07 0.18
N PRO A 310 -4.82 13.89 0.74
CA PRO A 310 -4.91 12.58 0.07
C PRO A 310 -6.33 11.97 0.09
N TRP A 311 -7.36 12.80 -0.05
CA TRP A 311 -8.76 12.37 0.04
C TRP A 311 -9.42 12.07 -1.31
N GLY A 312 -8.67 12.17 -2.40
CA GLY A 312 -9.11 11.75 -3.71
C GLY A 312 -9.06 10.23 -3.89
N LEU A 313 -9.98 9.68 -4.66
CA LEU A 313 -10.02 8.27 -5.05
C LEU A 313 -10.20 8.18 -6.56
N GLN A 314 -9.24 7.56 -7.24
CA GLN A 314 -9.37 7.18 -8.64
C GLN A 314 -9.72 5.70 -8.74
N LEU A 315 -10.74 5.39 -9.53
CA LEU A 315 -11.13 4.02 -9.85
C LEU A 315 -10.92 3.75 -11.35
N SER A 316 -9.99 2.88 -11.70
CA SER A 316 -9.68 2.56 -13.09
C SER A 316 -10.84 1.82 -13.74
N LEU A 317 -11.36 2.37 -14.84
CA LEU A 317 -12.36 1.71 -15.65
C LEU A 317 -11.83 0.41 -16.30
N CYS A 318 -10.54 0.39 -16.66
CA CYS A 318 -9.94 -0.76 -17.34
C CYS A 318 -9.79 -1.96 -16.41
N THR A 319 -9.16 -1.77 -15.26
CA THR A 319 -8.70 -2.86 -14.40
C THR A 319 -9.54 -3.05 -13.15
N GLY A 320 -10.35 -2.05 -12.77
CA GLY A 320 -11.05 -2.03 -11.49
C GLY A 320 -10.14 -1.78 -10.28
N VAL A 321 -8.86 -1.45 -10.50
CA VAL A 321 -7.95 -1.04 -9.43
C VAL A 321 -8.30 0.38 -9.00
N ALA A 322 -8.35 0.59 -7.69
CA ALA A 322 -8.53 1.89 -7.07
C ALA A 322 -7.24 2.37 -6.41
N ARG A 323 -7.02 3.69 -6.37
CA ARG A 323 -5.92 4.31 -5.62
C ARG A 323 -6.35 5.60 -4.94
N ARG A 324 -5.87 5.83 -3.71
CA ARG A 324 -5.90 7.15 -3.08
C ARG A 324 -4.93 8.09 -3.79
N VAL A 325 -5.35 9.33 -3.96
CA VAL A 325 -4.58 10.42 -4.60
C VAL A 325 -4.87 11.75 -3.90
N ARG A 326 -4.06 12.77 -4.18
CA ARG A 326 -4.39 14.14 -3.77
C ARG A 326 -5.68 14.59 -4.47
N LEU A 327 -6.47 15.43 -3.81
CA LEU A 327 -7.71 15.94 -4.40
C LEU A 327 -7.49 16.64 -5.75
N ARG A 328 -6.38 17.35 -5.92
CA ARG A 328 -6.01 17.98 -7.19
C ARG A 328 -5.80 16.99 -8.34
N GLU A 329 -5.43 15.74 -8.08
CA GLU A 329 -5.24 14.70 -9.10
C GLU A 329 -6.57 14.14 -9.64
N LEU A 330 -7.71 14.54 -9.06
CA LEU A 330 -9.03 14.26 -9.65
C LEU A 330 -9.36 15.20 -10.82
N ILE A 331 -8.58 16.28 -10.98
CA ILE A 331 -8.79 17.32 -11.99
C ILE A 331 -8.08 16.92 -13.29
N GLU A 332 -8.64 15.92 -13.96
CA GLU A 332 -8.19 15.43 -15.26
C GLU A 332 -9.37 15.38 -16.24
N GLU A 333 -9.13 15.09 -17.52
CA GLU A 333 -10.23 14.86 -18.46
C GLU A 333 -11.14 13.70 -17.97
N PRO A 334 -12.48 13.83 -17.99
CA PRO A 334 -13.28 14.90 -18.59
C PRO A 334 -13.67 16.07 -17.67
N VAL A 335 -13.17 16.13 -16.44
CA VAL A 335 -13.46 17.20 -15.47
C VAL A 335 -12.99 18.57 -15.98
N ILE A 336 -11.83 18.63 -16.65
CA ILE A 336 -11.32 19.87 -17.25
C ILE A 336 -12.33 20.47 -18.25
N ARG A 337 -12.88 19.66 -19.16
CA ARG A 337 -13.94 20.10 -20.09
C ARG A 337 -15.22 20.53 -19.37
N PHE A 338 -15.55 19.94 -18.23
CA PHE A 338 -16.65 20.43 -17.40
C PHE A 338 -16.34 21.83 -16.87
N ILE A 339 -15.13 22.08 -16.35
CA ILE A 339 -14.73 23.43 -15.89
C ILE A 339 -14.82 24.44 -17.04
N ASP A 340 -14.34 24.08 -18.23
CA ASP A 340 -14.45 24.94 -19.42
C ASP A 340 -15.91 25.33 -19.71
N SER A 341 -16.86 24.39 -19.54
CA SER A 341 -18.29 24.65 -19.75
C SER A 341 -18.94 25.58 -18.72
N LEU A 342 -18.29 25.81 -17.58
CA LEU A 342 -18.80 26.68 -16.51
C LEU A 342 -18.55 28.17 -16.79
N HIS A 343 -17.74 28.51 -17.82
CA HIS A 343 -17.39 29.87 -18.19
C HIS A 343 -16.93 30.71 -16.99
N VAL A 344 -16.04 30.15 -16.16
CA VAL A 344 -15.49 30.86 -15.01
C VAL A 344 -14.57 32.00 -15.48
N ASP A 345 -14.81 33.21 -14.98
CA ASP A 345 -14.00 34.38 -15.31
C ASP A 345 -12.52 34.11 -15.04
N GLY A 346 -11.65 34.45 -16.01
CA GLY A 346 -10.21 34.22 -15.94
C GLY A 346 -9.74 32.78 -16.23
N TRP A 347 -10.61 31.77 -16.23
CA TRP A 347 -10.19 30.37 -16.34
C TRP A 347 -9.46 30.05 -17.64
N THR A 348 -9.94 30.58 -18.76
CA THR A 348 -9.31 30.36 -20.08
C THR A 348 -7.85 30.82 -20.11
N ALA A 349 -7.53 31.93 -19.43
CA ALA A 349 -6.17 32.44 -19.33
C ALA A 349 -5.33 31.66 -18.32
N LEU A 350 -5.91 31.31 -17.16
CA LEU A 350 -5.23 30.59 -16.08
C LEU A 350 -5.01 29.08 -16.40
N LYS A 351 -5.83 28.47 -17.26
CA LYS A 351 -5.84 27.02 -17.50
C LYS A 351 -4.46 26.43 -17.81
N PRO A 352 -3.62 26.96 -18.74
CA PRO A 352 -2.34 26.35 -19.07
C PRO A 352 -1.37 26.29 -17.88
N THR A 353 -1.27 27.38 -17.11
CA THR A 353 -0.45 27.46 -15.90
C THR A 353 -1.04 26.63 -14.78
N ALA A 354 -2.37 26.62 -14.62
CA ALA A 354 -3.07 25.79 -13.64
C ALA A 354 -2.84 24.29 -13.85
N LEU A 355 -2.95 23.77 -15.07
CA LEU A 355 -2.71 22.35 -15.34
C LEU A 355 -1.28 21.93 -15.01
N THR A 356 -0.31 22.82 -15.22
CA THR A 356 1.09 22.60 -14.84
C THR A 356 1.25 22.63 -13.32
N GLY A 357 0.67 23.64 -12.67
CA GLY A 357 0.71 23.82 -11.21
C GLY A 357 0.04 22.68 -10.43
N LEU A 358 -1.11 22.18 -10.90
CA LEU A 358 -1.83 21.05 -10.32
C LEU A 358 -1.02 19.75 -10.34
N ARG A 359 -0.15 19.58 -11.34
CA ARG A 359 0.74 18.41 -11.49
C ARG A 359 2.07 18.57 -10.75
N SER A 360 2.41 19.79 -10.32
CA SER A 360 3.65 20.07 -9.61
C SER A 360 3.63 19.49 -8.18
N ASN A 361 4.80 19.10 -7.68
CA ASN A 361 4.99 18.79 -6.26
C ASN A 361 4.98 20.06 -5.39
N ASP A 362 5.36 21.21 -5.95
CA ASP A 362 5.39 22.52 -5.29
C ASP A 362 4.06 23.29 -5.44
N PHE A 363 2.94 22.56 -5.50
CA PHE A 363 1.61 23.11 -5.74
C PHE A 363 1.25 24.29 -4.84
N LEU A 364 1.50 24.20 -3.53
CA LEU A 364 1.19 25.29 -2.60
C LEU A 364 2.05 26.53 -2.85
N GLN A 365 3.32 26.33 -3.22
CA GLN A 365 4.21 27.43 -3.58
C GLN A 365 3.76 28.10 -4.88
N TRP A 366 3.34 27.29 -5.86
CA TRP A 366 2.73 27.79 -7.09
C TRP A 366 1.47 28.60 -6.80
N CYS A 367 0.53 28.09 -6.00
CA CYS A 367 -0.68 28.82 -5.61
C CYS A 367 -0.37 30.13 -4.87
N ASN A 368 0.68 30.16 -4.05
CA ASN A 368 1.09 31.37 -3.36
C ASN A 368 1.66 32.45 -4.30
N GLY A 369 2.23 32.03 -5.43
CA GLY A 369 2.77 32.92 -6.47
C GLY A 369 1.75 33.43 -7.47
N LEU A 370 0.49 33.00 -7.40
CA LEU A 370 -0.59 33.50 -8.27
C LEU A 370 -0.98 34.93 -7.91
N GLU A 371 -1.27 35.73 -8.93
CA GLU A 371 -1.87 37.06 -8.80
C GLU A 371 -3.27 36.97 -8.17
N ASP A 372 -3.77 38.08 -7.61
CA ASP A 372 -5.04 38.09 -6.87
C ASP A 372 -6.23 37.63 -7.75
N ASP A 373 -6.31 38.11 -9.00
CA ASP A 373 -7.36 37.72 -9.95
C ASP A 373 -7.28 36.23 -10.32
N GLU A 374 -6.06 35.70 -10.52
CA GLU A 374 -5.83 34.28 -10.79
C GLU A 374 -6.22 33.41 -9.59
N ARG A 375 -5.95 33.88 -8.37
CA ARG A 375 -6.31 33.20 -7.12
C ARG A 375 -7.82 33.14 -6.92
N VAL A 376 -8.53 34.24 -7.21
CA VAL A 376 -10.01 34.29 -7.18
C VAL A 376 -10.59 33.33 -8.21
N CYS A 377 -10.05 33.32 -9.44
CA CYS A 377 -10.42 32.37 -10.47
C CYS A 377 -10.26 30.91 -10.01
N LEU A 378 -9.08 30.56 -9.49
CA LEU A 378 -8.76 29.21 -9.02
C LEU A 378 -9.71 28.76 -7.89
N ARG A 379 -10.00 29.64 -6.93
CA ARG A 379 -10.96 29.37 -5.85
C ARG A 379 -12.37 29.12 -6.39
N SER A 380 -12.83 29.93 -7.36
CA SER A 380 -14.14 29.72 -8.00
C SER A 380 -14.23 28.34 -8.67
N VAL A 381 -13.18 27.91 -9.37
CA VAL A 381 -13.08 26.58 -9.96
C VAL A 381 -13.13 25.49 -8.89
N PHE A 382 -12.31 25.61 -7.85
CA PHE A 382 -12.24 24.65 -6.75
C PHE A 382 -13.57 24.51 -6.00
N SER A 383 -14.28 25.62 -5.76
CA SER A 383 -15.64 25.61 -5.17
C SER A 383 -16.61 24.76 -6.00
N LYS A 384 -16.60 24.92 -7.32
CA LYS A 384 -17.47 24.16 -8.22
C LYS A 384 -17.09 22.68 -8.27
N LEU A 385 -15.80 22.36 -8.19
CA LEU A 385 -15.31 20.98 -8.15
C LEU A 385 -15.69 20.27 -6.85
N LEU A 386 -15.52 20.93 -5.69
CA LEU A 386 -15.93 20.35 -4.41
C LEU A 386 -17.43 20.07 -4.38
N LYS A 387 -18.24 20.97 -4.98
CA LYS A 387 -19.67 20.74 -5.14
C LYS A 387 -19.98 19.53 -6.04
N LEU A 388 -19.23 19.36 -7.13
CA LEU A 388 -19.35 18.21 -8.02
C LEU A 388 -19.05 16.87 -7.31
N PHE A 389 -18.03 16.85 -6.45
CA PHE A 389 -17.61 15.63 -5.74
C PHE A 389 -18.33 15.41 -4.40
N GLU A 390 -19.16 16.35 -3.94
CA GLU A 390 -19.83 16.33 -2.63
C GLU A 390 -20.53 15.00 -2.34
N HIS A 391 -21.24 14.46 -3.34
CA HIS A 391 -22.06 13.25 -3.18
C HIS A 391 -21.37 11.94 -3.55
N THR A 392 -20.05 11.96 -3.75
CA THR A 392 -19.24 10.73 -3.92
C THR A 392 -18.91 10.09 -2.57
N GLY A 393 -18.48 8.83 -2.55
CA GLY A 393 -18.29 8.07 -1.32
C GLY A 393 -19.61 7.43 -0.84
N PHE A 394 -19.71 7.09 0.44
CA PHE A 394 -20.93 6.46 0.95
C PHE A 394 -22.09 7.44 1.09
N ASP A 395 -23.30 6.96 0.78
CA ASP A 395 -24.54 7.64 1.15
C ASP A 395 -24.70 7.77 2.68
N THR A 396 -25.65 8.61 3.10
CA THR A 396 -25.96 8.84 4.52
C THR A 396 -26.34 7.56 5.28
N ASN A 397 -26.91 6.58 4.56
CA ASN A 397 -27.26 5.27 5.10
C ASN A 397 -26.06 4.32 5.20
N GLY A 398 -24.94 4.62 4.54
CA GLY A 398 -23.76 3.77 4.47
C GLY A 398 -23.95 2.48 3.66
N ASN A 399 -24.95 2.45 2.78
CA ASN A 399 -25.33 1.27 1.99
C ASN A 399 -24.73 1.30 0.59
N THR A 400 -24.62 2.49 0.01
CA THR A 400 -24.22 2.67 -1.39
C THR A 400 -23.02 3.59 -1.49
N PHE A 401 -22.03 3.21 -2.29
CA PHE A 401 -20.83 3.97 -2.58
C PHE A 401 -20.94 4.60 -3.98
N GLY A 402 -21.01 5.92 -4.04
CA GLY A 402 -21.08 6.70 -5.27
C GLY A 402 -19.68 7.04 -5.80
N VAL A 403 -19.47 6.81 -7.10
CA VAL A 403 -18.24 7.25 -7.81
C VAL A 403 -18.66 8.09 -9.00
N LEU A 404 -18.11 9.29 -9.14
CA LEU A 404 -18.43 10.20 -10.24
C LEU A 404 -17.90 9.63 -11.56
N TRP A 405 -18.70 9.69 -12.61
CA TRP A 405 -18.27 9.34 -13.97
C TRP A 405 -18.72 10.45 -14.93
N PRO A 406 -18.04 11.61 -14.89
CA PRO A 406 -18.52 12.82 -15.55
C PRO A 406 -18.46 12.69 -17.07
N GLU A 407 -19.36 13.40 -17.75
CA GLU A 407 -19.30 13.72 -19.18
C GLU A 407 -19.68 15.19 -19.37
N GLN A 408 -19.25 15.80 -20.48
CA GLN A 408 -19.51 17.20 -20.79
C GLN A 408 -21.00 17.59 -20.74
N SER A 409 -21.91 16.73 -21.23
CA SER A 409 -23.35 17.00 -21.26
C SER A 409 -24.04 16.86 -19.90
N ASN A 410 -23.57 15.92 -19.07
CA ASN A 410 -24.09 15.71 -17.73
C ASN A 410 -22.95 15.26 -16.79
N PRO A 411 -22.34 16.21 -16.05
CA PRO A 411 -21.19 15.95 -15.21
C PRO A 411 -21.57 15.28 -13.88
N TYR A 412 -22.84 15.29 -13.49
CA TYR A 412 -23.34 14.82 -12.18
C TYR A 412 -23.64 13.32 -12.12
N LEU A 413 -23.55 12.64 -13.27
CA LEU A 413 -23.75 11.20 -13.34
C LEU A 413 -22.56 10.44 -12.77
N GLY A 414 -22.89 9.33 -12.14
CA GLY A 414 -21.90 8.39 -11.63
C GLY A 414 -22.48 7.01 -11.49
N ILE A 415 -21.72 6.14 -10.87
CA ILE A 415 -22.10 4.77 -10.57
C ILE A 415 -22.34 4.63 -9.07
N LYS A 416 -23.37 3.86 -8.73
CA LYS A 416 -23.71 3.49 -7.36
C LYS A 416 -23.36 2.03 -7.14
N ILE A 417 -22.39 1.79 -6.26
CA ILE A 417 -21.90 0.46 -5.92
C ILE A 417 -22.49 0.09 -4.57
N SER A 418 -23.18 -1.05 -4.48
CA SER A 418 -23.58 -1.62 -3.19
C SER A 418 -22.55 -2.69 -2.82
N PRO A 419 -21.58 -2.42 -1.93
CA PRO A 419 -20.47 -3.33 -1.72
C PRO A 419 -20.92 -4.68 -1.15
N VAL A 420 -20.64 -5.76 -1.87
CA VAL A 420 -20.85 -7.16 -1.44
C VAL A 420 -19.51 -7.89 -1.44
N ASN A 421 -19.29 -8.83 -0.51
CA ASN A 421 -18.17 -9.80 -0.48
C ASN A 421 -16.78 -9.28 -0.96
N SER A 422 -16.53 -9.30 -2.27
CA SER A 422 -15.30 -8.89 -2.98
C SER A 422 -15.07 -7.37 -3.05
N GLN A 423 -15.95 -6.56 -2.45
CA GLN A 423 -15.88 -5.10 -2.48
C GLN A 423 -15.83 -4.49 -1.06
N LEU A 424 -15.57 -5.30 -0.03
CA LEU A 424 -15.62 -4.83 1.35
C LEU A 424 -14.62 -3.70 1.66
N TRP A 425 -13.57 -3.52 0.85
CA TRP A 425 -12.62 -2.43 1.04
C TRP A 425 -13.25 -1.06 0.90
N TYR A 426 -14.34 -0.89 0.12
CA TYR A 426 -15.03 0.41 0.06
C TYR A 426 -15.41 0.89 1.46
N ARG A 427 -15.80 -0.03 2.37
CA ARG A 427 -16.17 0.30 3.75
C ARG A 427 -15.04 0.94 4.57
N MET A 428 -13.77 0.72 4.18
CA MET A 428 -12.64 1.44 4.78
C MET A 428 -12.69 2.94 4.46
N LEU A 429 -13.23 3.29 3.30
CA LEU A 429 -13.34 4.66 2.81
C LEU A 429 -14.66 5.33 3.21
N LYS A 430 -15.38 4.78 4.18
CA LYS A 430 -16.60 5.39 4.70
C LYS A 430 -16.27 6.70 5.39
N ASP A 431 -16.98 7.76 4.99
CA ASP A 431 -16.85 9.06 5.62
C ASP A 431 -17.10 8.92 7.12
N SER A 432 -16.12 9.37 7.90
CA SER A 432 -16.07 9.27 9.36
C SER A 432 -15.31 10.47 9.90
N GLU A 433 -15.13 10.56 11.20
CA GLU A 433 -14.35 11.61 11.87
C GLU A 433 -12.90 11.73 11.36
N CYS A 434 -12.36 10.69 10.70
CA CYS A 434 -10.97 10.63 10.24
C CYS A 434 -10.80 10.17 8.78
N CYS A 435 -11.87 10.08 8.00
CA CYS A 435 -11.83 9.67 6.59
C CYS A 435 -12.81 10.51 5.78
N ALA A 436 -12.35 10.98 4.62
CA ALA A 436 -13.17 11.65 3.62
C ALA A 436 -12.90 11.06 2.24
N THR A 437 -13.94 10.92 1.42
CA THR A 437 -13.80 10.30 0.11
C THR A 437 -14.42 11.15 -1.00
N PHE A 438 -13.58 11.52 -1.96
CA PHE A 438 -13.95 12.21 -3.19
C PHE A 438 -13.55 11.31 -4.37
N ALA A 439 -14.52 10.69 -5.03
CA ALA A 439 -14.25 9.55 -5.91
C ALA A 439 -14.63 9.80 -7.38
N ILE A 440 -13.74 9.42 -8.29
CA ILE A 440 -13.94 9.51 -9.75
C ILE A 440 -13.55 8.23 -10.48
N VAL A 441 -14.29 7.88 -11.52
CA VAL A 441 -13.88 6.89 -12.52
C VAL A 441 -12.85 7.53 -13.43
N THR A 442 -11.68 6.90 -13.55
CA THR A 442 -10.60 7.37 -14.40
C THR A 442 -10.44 6.50 -15.64
N SER A 443 -10.06 7.12 -16.76
CA SER A 443 -9.61 6.43 -17.98
C SER A 443 -8.22 5.83 -17.83
N LEU A 444 -7.45 6.25 -16.81
CA LEU A 444 -6.13 5.70 -16.55
C LEU A 444 -6.22 4.20 -16.31
N CYS A 445 -5.41 3.43 -17.05
CA CYS A 445 -5.29 2.00 -16.85
C CYS A 445 -4.31 1.73 -15.70
N LEU A 446 -4.85 1.56 -14.49
CA LEU A 446 -4.05 1.32 -13.30
C LEU A 446 -3.74 -0.18 -13.18
N GLU A 447 -2.49 -0.55 -13.43
CA GLU A 447 -2.07 -1.95 -13.39
C GLU A 447 -1.40 -2.32 -12.07
N THR A 448 -1.71 -3.52 -11.61
CA THR A 448 -0.95 -4.21 -10.55
C THR A 448 -0.37 -5.50 -11.13
N SER A 449 0.41 -6.21 -10.35
CA SER A 449 0.88 -7.55 -10.73
C SER A 449 -0.26 -8.58 -10.90
N LYS A 450 -1.42 -8.37 -10.25
CA LYS A 450 -2.61 -9.24 -10.35
C LYS A 450 -3.67 -8.74 -11.33
N HIS A 451 -3.72 -7.43 -11.58
CA HIS A 451 -4.72 -6.79 -12.42
C HIS A 451 -4.03 -6.04 -13.56
N LYS A 452 -4.02 -6.67 -14.72
CA LYS A 452 -3.44 -6.14 -15.95
C LYS A 452 -4.49 -5.55 -16.87
N CYS A 453 -4.07 -4.69 -17.80
CA CYS A 453 -4.93 -4.12 -18.82
C CYS A 453 -5.73 -5.22 -19.54
N GLN A 454 -7.04 -5.02 -19.69
CA GLN A 454 -7.90 -5.94 -20.42
C GLN A 454 -7.70 -5.87 -21.94
N LYS A 455 -6.94 -4.87 -22.43
CA LYS A 455 -6.68 -4.59 -23.85
C LYS A 455 -7.95 -4.49 -24.71
N LYS A 456 -9.06 -4.06 -24.10
CA LYS A 456 -10.35 -3.84 -24.77
C LYS A 456 -10.54 -2.35 -25.02
N ARG A 457 -11.09 -2.04 -26.20
CA ARG A 457 -11.42 -0.67 -26.59
C ARG A 457 -12.62 -0.14 -25.83
N GLU A 458 -13.65 -0.95 -25.62
CA GLU A 458 -14.85 -0.56 -24.87
C GLU A 458 -15.13 -1.59 -23.79
N LEU A 459 -15.52 -1.11 -22.62
CA LEU A 459 -15.84 -1.92 -21.46
C LEU A 459 -17.22 -1.57 -20.91
N LEU A 460 -18.03 -2.61 -20.71
CA LEU A 460 -19.21 -2.50 -19.87
C LEU A 460 -18.75 -2.42 -18.42
N TRP A 461 -19.34 -1.52 -17.64
CA TRP A 461 -19.17 -1.48 -16.20
C TRP A 461 -19.48 -2.86 -15.60
N HIS A 462 -18.44 -3.50 -15.06
CA HIS A 462 -18.57 -4.71 -14.26
C HIS A 462 -18.43 -4.32 -12.78
N GLN A 463 -19.05 -5.09 -11.88
CA GLN A 463 -19.13 -4.76 -10.45
C GLN A 463 -17.71 -4.51 -9.87
N GLY A 464 -17.38 -3.23 -9.67
CA GLY A 464 -16.00 -2.73 -9.64
C GLY A 464 -15.23 -2.84 -8.32
N GLY A 465 -13.94 -2.50 -8.39
CA GLY A 465 -13.04 -2.37 -7.25
C GLY A 465 -12.45 -3.68 -6.74
N THR A 466 -11.40 -4.22 -7.39
CA THR A 466 -10.76 -5.48 -6.93
C THR A 466 -9.69 -5.24 -5.87
N VAL A 467 -9.00 -4.12 -5.96
CA VAL A 467 -7.85 -3.77 -5.12
C VAL A 467 -7.87 -2.26 -4.86
N LEU A 468 -7.58 -1.87 -3.63
CA LEU A 468 -7.31 -0.48 -3.27
C LEU A 468 -5.84 -0.33 -2.91
N SER A 469 -5.16 0.61 -3.56
CA SER A 469 -3.86 1.14 -3.14
C SER A 469 -4.07 2.37 -2.26
N THR A 470 -3.61 2.34 -1.01
CA THR A 470 -3.72 3.45 -0.05
C THR A 470 -2.59 3.39 0.98
N SER A 471 -2.47 4.40 1.84
CA SER A 471 -1.53 4.43 2.95
C SER A 471 -2.25 4.49 4.30
N VAL A 472 -1.72 3.79 5.29
CA VAL A 472 -2.29 3.70 6.64
C VAL A 472 -1.28 4.08 7.72
N CYS A 473 -1.77 4.57 8.84
CA CYS A 473 -1.01 4.89 10.05
C CYS A 473 -1.76 4.44 11.31
N PRO A 474 -1.11 4.31 12.48
CA PRO A 474 -1.79 3.98 13.71
C PRO A 474 -2.65 5.18 14.15
N ALA A 475 -3.81 4.90 14.76
CA ALA A 475 -4.59 5.92 15.43
C ALA A 475 -3.85 6.33 16.71
N LEU A 476 -3.39 7.57 16.78
CA LEU A 476 -2.87 8.14 18.02
C LEU A 476 -3.99 8.16 19.08
N PRO A 477 -3.73 7.72 20.33
CA PRO A 477 -4.70 7.86 21.41
C PRO A 477 -5.00 9.34 21.65
N THR A 478 -6.25 9.76 21.50
CA THR A 478 -6.69 11.15 21.73
C THR A 478 -6.50 11.63 23.18
N LEU A 479 -6.12 10.75 24.11
CA LEU A 479 -6.10 11.02 25.56
C LEU A 479 -4.70 10.98 26.21
N LEU A 480 -3.61 11.02 25.45
CA LEU A 480 -2.28 11.23 26.05
C LEU A 480 -1.69 12.58 25.62
N PRO A 481 -1.50 13.54 26.54
CA PRO A 481 -0.86 14.80 26.21
C PRO A 481 0.61 14.53 25.84
N ALA A 482 0.97 14.93 24.62
CA ALA A 482 2.30 15.40 24.19
C ALA A 482 3.57 14.53 24.39
N ILE A 483 3.51 13.22 24.68
CA ILE A 483 4.76 12.41 24.85
C ILE A 483 5.04 11.42 23.70
N GLN A 484 4.15 11.22 22.72
CA GLN A 484 4.56 10.55 21.47
C GLN A 484 5.09 11.58 20.48
N THR A 485 6.38 11.93 20.62
CA THR A 485 7.12 12.71 19.65
C THR A 485 7.06 12.04 18.26
N THR A 486 7.05 12.86 17.21
CA THR A 486 7.21 12.46 15.79
C THR A 486 8.31 11.40 15.55
N ALA A 487 9.35 11.37 16.40
CA ALA A 487 10.42 10.38 16.38
C ALA A 487 9.99 8.91 16.62
N ASN A 488 8.87 8.64 17.30
CA ASN A 488 8.36 7.28 17.50
C ASN A 488 7.50 6.80 16.33
N LEU A 489 6.85 7.72 15.61
CA LEU A 489 6.06 7.38 14.42
C LEU A 489 6.94 6.98 13.24
N SER A 490 8.13 7.57 13.08
CA SER A 490 9.05 7.25 11.98
C SER A 490 9.59 5.81 11.97
N ARG A 491 9.41 5.06 13.07
CA ARG A 491 9.74 3.63 13.16
C ARG A 491 8.52 2.73 13.15
N TRP A 492 7.31 3.28 13.18
CA TRP A 492 6.11 2.46 13.23
C TRP A 492 5.92 1.71 11.92
N GLN A 493 5.62 0.42 12.05
CA GLN A 493 5.40 -0.47 10.93
C GLN A 493 4.29 -1.46 11.28
N LEU A 494 3.50 -1.84 10.29
CA LEU A 494 2.55 -2.93 10.41
C LEU A 494 3.30 -4.23 10.69
N GLU A 495 2.77 -5.01 11.62
CA GLU A 495 3.33 -6.30 12.00
C GLU A 495 2.67 -7.43 11.21
N HIS A 496 3.45 -8.36 10.66
CA HIS A 496 2.93 -9.49 9.89
C HIS A 496 1.97 -10.35 10.73
N LYS A 497 0.85 -10.78 10.13
CA LYS A 497 -0.25 -11.58 10.74
C LYS A 497 -1.05 -10.89 11.83
N GLU A 498 -0.63 -9.71 12.28
CA GLU A 498 -1.40 -8.93 13.24
C GLU A 498 -2.69 -8.40 12.65
N GLN A 499 -3.65 -8.12 13.53
CA GLN A 499 -5.00 -7.70 13.16
C GLN A 499 -5.27 -6.31 13.70
N TYR A 500 -5.84 -5.47 12.84
CA TYR A 500 -6.07 -4.06 13.15
C TYR A 500 -7.48 -3.65 12.78
N TRP A 501 -8.07 -2.81 13.63
CA TRP A 501 -9.31 -2.11 13.29
C TRP A 501 -9.04 -0.98 12.31
N ILE A 502 -9.98 -0.69 11.41
CA ILE A 502 -9.91 0.51 10.56
C ILE A 502 -10.83 1.60 11.14
N GLY A 503 -10.30 2.81 11.30
CA GLY A 503 -10.99 4.00 11.79
C GLY A 503 -11.12 4.04 13.31
N ARG A 504 -11.90 3.11 13.88
CA ARG A 504 -12.18 3.02 15.33
C ARG A 504 -12.21 1.58 15.85
N CYS A 505 -11.84 1.40 17.10
CA CYS A 505 -11.95 0.10 17.79
C CYS A 505 -13.43 -0.34 17.83
N GLY A 506 -13.68 -1.63 17.53
CA GLY A 506 -15.05 -2.17 17.45
C GLY A 506 -15.86 -1.68 16.25
N GLY A 507 -15.22 -1.10 15.23
CA GLY A 507 -15.85 -0.72 13.97
C GLY A 507 -16.39 -1.91 13.15
N ASP A 508 -16.87 -1.65 11.94
CA ASP A 508 -17.38 -2.70 11.05
C ASP A 508 -16.29 -3.34 10.17
N VAL A 509 -15.08 -2.80 10.21
CA VAL A 509 -13.99 -3.17 9.32
C VAL A 509 -12.73 -3.43 10.14
N TRP A 510 -12.17 -4.62 9.95
CA TRP A 510 -10.84 -4.94 10.43
C TRP A 510 -10.08 -5.74 9.38
N VAL A 511 -8.77 -5.68 9.48
CA VAL A 511 -7.85 -6.24 8.52
C VAL A 511 -6.85 -7.14 9.22
N ARG A 512 -6.36 -8.15 8.49
CA ARG A 512 -5.15 -8.89 8.85
C ARG A 512 -4.01 -8.42 7.96
N VAL A 513 -2.90 -8.06 8.58
CA VAL A 513 -1.70 -7.66 7.86
C VAL A 513 -1.02 -8.89 7.29
N ARG A 514 -0.66 -8.80 6.02
CA ARG A 514 0.22 -9.74 5.35
C ARG A 514 1.45 -8.99 4.87
N LYS A 515 2.45 -8.94 5.74
CA LYS A 515 3.76 -8.36 5.47
C LYS A 515 4.81 -9.45 5.32
N GLU A 516 5.18 -9.78 4.09
CA GLU A 516 6.24 -10.76 3.83
C GLU A 516 7.49 -10.00 3.36
N PRO A 517 8.71 -10.48 3.66
CA PRO A 517 9.93 -9.85 3.15
C PRO A 517 9.83 -9.65 1.64
N ASN A 518 10.31 -8.50 1.14
CA ASN A 518 10.29 -8.19 -0.28
C ASN A 518 8.88 -8.24 -0.86
N ARG A 519 7.85 -7.74 -0.16
CA ARG A 519 6.50 -7.53 -0.72
C ARG A 519 5.93 -6.21 -0.24
N ALA A 520 5.08 -5.60 -1.06
CA ALA A 520 4.19 -4.58 -0.55
C ALA A 520 3.26 -5.18 0.51
N THR A 521 3.00 -4.41 1.55
CA THR A 521 2.13 -4.86 2.64
C THR A 521 0.71 -5.01 2.13
N GLU A 522 0.16 -6.22 2.25
CA GLU A 522 -1.24 -6.48 1.89
C GLU A 522 -2.10 -6.44 3.15
N LEU A 523 -3.22 -5.73 3.11
CA LEU A 523 -4.27 -5.80 4.14
C LEU A 523 -5.39 -6.70 3.64
N GLN A 524 -5.58 -7.83 4.30
CA GLN A 524 -6.69 -8.73 4.02
C GLN A 524 -7.90 -8.31 4.84
N LEU A 525 -9.00 -7.94 4.18
CA LEU A 525 -10.26 -7.72 4.87
C LEU A 525 -10.80 -9.01 5.46
N MET A 526 -11.17 -8.93 6.73
CA MET A 526 -11.72 -10.05 7.48
C MET A 526 -13.25 -9.89 7.61
N ARG A 527 -13.99 -11.00 7.52
CA ARG A 527 -15.44 -10.98 7.73
C ARG A 527 -15.79 -10.88 9.21
N ARG A 528 -16.88 -10.16 9.51
CA ARG A 528 -17.43 -10.08 10.87
C ARG A 528 -18.03 -11.43 11.29
N PHE A 529 -17.35 -12.15 12.18
CA PHE A 529 -17.95 -13.27 12.90
C PHE A 529 -18.80 -12.74 14.06
N ARG A 530 -20.07 -13.15 14.15
CA ARG A 530 -20.98 -12.70 15.22
C ARG A 530 -20.50 -13.06 16.64
N ASN A 531 -19.68 -14.12 16.77
CA ASN A 531 -19.27 -14.69 18.06
C ASN A 531 -17.78 -14.51 18.36
N PHE A 532 -17.09 -13.56 17.73
CA PHE A 532 -15.66 -13.35 17.97
C PHE A 532 -15.43 -12.53 19.26
N PRO A 533 -14.54 -12.94 20.18
CA PRO A 533 -14.29 -12.25 21.45
C PRO A 533 -13.46 -10.97 21.23
N PHE A 534 -14.13 -9.88 20.83
CA PHE A 534 -13.49 -8.61 20.45
C PHE A 534 -12.65 -7.95 21.56
N TYR A 535 -12.92 -8.26 22.83
CA TYR A 535 -12.16 -7.78 23.97
C TYR A 535 -10.70 -8.30 24.01
N LEU A 536 -10.35 -9.31 23.20
CA LEU A 536 -8.98 -9.82 23.09
C LEU A 536 -8.09 -9.00 22.16
N PHE A 537 -8.64 -8.11 21.33
CA PHE A 537 -7.81 -7.25 20.50
C PHE A 537 -7.20 -6.15 21.35
N ARG A 538 -5.86 -6.04 21.33
CA ARG A 538 -5.16 -4.82 21.75
C ARG A 538 -5.74 -3.64 20.96
N ASN A 539 -5.74 -2.44 21.55
CA ASN A 539 -6.28 -1.18 21.02
C ASN A 539 -5.65 -0.67 19.70
N GLN A 540 -5.19 -1.55 18.81
CA GLN A 540 -4.52 -1.24 17.57
C GLN A 540 -5.54 -0.90 16.49
N VAL A 541 -5.67 0.39 16.22
CA VAL A 541 -6.54 0.96 15.21
C VAL A 541 -5.65 1.60 14.16
N LEU A 542 -5.95 1.38 12.89
CA LEU A 542 -5.36 2.06 11.75
C LEU A 542 -6.30 3.13 11.23
N ARG A 543 -5.73 4.20 10.69
CA ARG A 543 -6.43 5.25 9.95
C ARG A 543 -5.77 5.41 8.60
N GLU A 544 -6.52 5.94 7.63
CA GLU A 544 -5.91 6.42 6.40
C GLU A 544 -5.01 7.63 6.70
N LYS A 545 -4.07 7.87 5.79
CA LYS A 545 -3.17 9.01 5.83
C LYS A 545 -3.95 10.33 6.01
N PRO A 546 -3.73 11.10 7.09
CA PRO A 546 -4.49 12.33 7.33
C PRO A 546 -4.03 13.53 6.48
N ASP A 547 -2.74 13.58 6.14
CA ASP A 547 -2.06 14.67 5.41
C ASP A 547 -0.80 14.12 4.73
N VAL A 548 -0.33 14.73 3.64
CA VAL A 548 0.87 14.41 2.86
C VAL A 548 2.16 14.31 3.68
N ASN A 549 2.27 14.93 4.85
CA ASN A 549 3.48 14.87 5.68
C ASN A 549 3.47 13.74 6.73
N PHE A 550 2.38 12.98 6.85
CA PHE A 550 2.26 11.95 7.89
C PHE A 550 3.02 10.67 7.53
N HIS A 551 3.83 10.15 8.46
CA HIS A 551 4.49 8.86 8.31
C HIS A 551 3.46 7.73 8.27
N THR A 552 3.48 6.96 7.18
CA THR A 552 2.47 5.96 6.85
C THR A 552 3.13 4.74 6.23
N GLU A 553 2.47 3.60 6.31
CA GLU A 553 2.81 2.41 5.55
C GLU A 553 1.85 2.28 4.36
N GLU A 554 2.41 2.13 3.17
CA GLU A 554 1.64 1.89 1.95
C GLU A 554 1.16 0.45 1.89
N VAL A 555 -0.10 0.30 1.52
CA VAL A 555 -0.79 -0.98 1.58
C VAL A 555 -1.68 -1.23 0.37
N PHE A 556 -1.73 -2.49 -0.04
CA PHE A 556 -2.76 -2.99 -0.92
C PHE A 556 -3.85 -3.63 -0.09
N VAL A 557 -5.05 -3.05 -0.11
CA VAL A 557 -6.21 -3.67 0.49
C VAL A 557 -6.79 -4.65 -0.51
N LEU A 558 -6.76 -5.92 -0.11
CA LEU A 558 -7.32 -7.03 -0.86
C LEU A 558 -8.53 -7.57 -0.11
N THR A 559 -9.58 -7.94 -0.84
CA THR A 559 -10.66 -8.71 -0.23
C THR A 559 -10.17 -10.12 0.08
N GLY A 560 -10.24 -10.51 1.36
CA GLY A 560 -9.96 -11.87 1.78
C GLY A 560 -10.89 -12.86 1.08
N SER A 561 -10.32 -13.97 0.62
CA SER A 561 -11.03 -15.15 0.12
C SER A 561 -11.98 -15.72 1.16
#